data_AF-C0EFK9-F1
#
_entry.id   AF-C0EFK9-F1
#
_cell.length_a   1.000
_cell.length_b   1.000
_cell.length_c   1.000
_cell.angle_alpha   90.00
_cell.angle_beta   90.00
_cell.angle_gamma   90.00
#
_symmetry.space_group_name_H-M   'P 1'
#
loop_
_entity.id
_entity.type
_entity.pdbx_description
1 polymer ?
#
loop_
_entity_poly.entity_id
_entity_poly.type
_entity_poly.pdbx_seq_one_letter_code
_entity_poly.pdbx_strand_id
1 'polypeptide(L)' 'MAMNRPSMAEILKPGESYYSLVVAVAKRAREIVDNACDSGDIVAEKPVSLAVDEFAKNQCKLVEVDDIGDSIE' A
#
# COMPACT_ATOMS: atom_id res chain seq x y z
N MET A 1 20.82 4.35 6.46
CA MET A 1 19.81 3.31 6.15
C MET A 1 19.61 3.28 4.65
N ALA A 2 19.88 2.13 4.02
CA ALA A 2 19.64 1.94 2.60
C ALA A 2 18.13 1.85 2.36
N MET A 3 17.59 2.76 1.56
CA MET A 3 16.20 2.67 1.10
C MET A 3 16.20 1.63 -0.02
N ASN A 4 16.01 0.35 0.33
CA ASN A 4 15.67 -0.66 -0.66
C ASN A 4 14.32 -0.23 -1.23
N ARG A 5 14.36 0.36 -2.42
CA ARG A 5 13.19 0.70 -3.22
C ARG A 5 12.92 -0.52 -4.08
N PRO A 6 12.10 -1.48 -3.63
CA PRO A 6 11.64 -2.54 -4.50
C PRO A 6 11.11 -1.91 -5.78
N SER A 7 11.50 -2.46 -6.92
CA SER A 7 10.98 -1.99 -8.19
C SER A 7 9.48 -2.20 -8.18
N MET A 8 8.68 -1.24 -8.64
CA MET A 8 7.22 -1.40 -8.65
C MET A 8 6.78 -2.63 -9.47
N ALA A 9 7.59 -3.02 -10.45
CA ALA A 9 7.43 -4.25 -11.22
C ALA A 9 7.64 -5.54 -10.41
N GLU A 10 8.34 -5.51 -9.27
CA GLU A 10 8.51 -6.63 -8.35
C GLU A 10 7.31 -6.78 -7.41
N ILE A 11 6.55 -5.68 -7.21
CA ILE A 11 5.35 -5.65 -6.36
C ILE A 11 4.10 -6.01 -7.18
N LEU A 12 4.01 -5.51 -8.42
CA LEU A 12 2.86 -5.71 -9.29
C LEU A 12 2.91 -7.06 -9.99
N LYS A 13 1.73 -7.68 -10.12
CA LYS A 13 1.54 -8.85 -10.97
C LYS A 13 1.20 -8.41 -12.40
N PRO A 14 1.47 -9.25 -13.42
CA PRO A 14 1.07 -8.95 -14.79
C PRO A 14 -0.45 -8.75 -14.86
N GLY A 15 -0.87 -7.60 -15.39
CA GLY A 15 -2.27 -7.21 -15.51
C GLY A 15 -2.76 -6.22 -14.45
N GLU A 16 -1.99 -5.99 -13.38
CA GLU A 16 -2.39 -5.07 -12.32
C GLU A 16 -2.04 -3.61 -12.64
N SER A 17 -2.89 -2.67 -12.22
CA SER A 17 -2.70 -1.25 -12.48
C SER A 17 -1.71 -0.57 -11.51
N TYR A 18 -0.74 0.16 -12.08
CA TYR A 18 0.17 1.03 -11.31
C TYR A 18 -0.60 2.06 -10.45
N TYR A 19 -1.70 2.59 -10.97
CA TYR A 19 -2.50 3.57 -10.24
C TYR A 19 -3.18 2.94 -9.02
N SER A 20 -3.68 1.72 -9.17
CA SER A 20 -4.27 0.97 -8.07
C SER A 20 -3.23 0.67 -6.98
N LEU A 21 -1.97 0.41 -7.35
CA LEU A 21 -0.90 0.26 -6.36
C LEU A 21 -0.65 1.54 -5.58
N VAL A 22 -0.57 2.69 -6.25
CA VAL A 22 -0.37 3.97 -5.57
C VAL A 22 -1.51 4.24 -4.58
N VAL A 23 -2.76 3.99 -4.99
CA VAL A 23 -3.93 4.14 -4.11
C VAL A 23 -3.87 3.16 -2.93
N ALA A 24 -3.51 1.89 -3.18
CA ALA A 24 -3.39 0.88 -2.14
C ALA A 24 -2.29 1.22 -1.12
N VAL A 25 -1.13 1.68 -1.58
CA VAL A 25 -0.02 2.16 -0.72
C VAL A 25 -0.47 3.35 0.13
N ALA A 26 -1.19 4.32 -0.47
CA ALA A 26 -1.69 5.48 0.27
C ALA A 26 -2.72 5.10 1.35
N LYS A 27 -3.61 4.15 1.05
CA LYS A 27 -4.56 3.59 2.02
C LYS A 27 -3.81 2.92 3.17
N ARG A 28 -2.88 2.01 2.86
CA ARG A 28 -2.10 1.29 3.87
C ARG A 28 -1.28 2.22 4.76
N ALA A 29 -0.67 3.25 4.18
CA ALA A 29 0.08 4.25 4.94
C ALA A 29 -0.80 4.98 5.97
N ARG A 30 -2.08 5.24 5.65
CA ARG A 30 -3.03 5.83 6.62
C ARG A 30 -3.36 4.85 7.74
N GLU A 31 -3.62 3.58 7.42
CA GLU A 31 -3.89 2.54 8.42
C GLU A 31 -2.72 2.37 9.40
N ILE A 32 -1.47 2.44 8.93
CA ILE A 32 -0.28 2.39 9.78
C ILE A 32 -0.28 3.54 10.80
N VAL A 33 -0.62 4.75 10.36
CA VAL A 33 -0.69 5.92 11.24
C VAL A 33 -1.85 5.81 12.23
N ASP A 34 -3.01 5.36 11.77
CA ASP A 34 -4.20 5.19 12.60
C ASP A 34 -3.98 4.14 13.69
N ASN A 35 -3.46 2.97 13.33
CA ASN A 35 -3.12 1.91 14.27
C ASN A 35 -2.06 2.34 15.29
N ALA A 36 -1.05 3.10 14.86
CA ALA A 36 -0.03 3.61 15.76
C ALA A 36 -0.60 4.67 16.72
N CYS A 37 -1.53 5.50 16.24
CA CYS A 37 -2.22 6.47 17.10
C CYS A 37 -3.10 5.77 18.15
N ASP A 38 -3.84 4.72 17.76
CA ASP A 38 -4.72 3.95 18.64
C ASP A 38 -3.91 3.15 19.69
N SER A 39 -2.79 2.56 19.27
CA SER A 39 -1.89 1.80 20.15
C SER A 39 -0.99 2.69 21.01
N GLY A 40 -0.90 3.99 20.71
CA GLY A 40 0.02 4.93 21.36
C GLY A 40 1.49 4.75 20.95
N ASP A 41 1.75 4.06 19.84
CA ASP A 41 3.09 3.78 19.32
C ASP A 41 3.64 4.96 18.49
N ILE A 42 4.94 5.21 18.62
CA ILE A 42 5.63 6.22 17.81
C ILE A 42 6.19 5.55 16.56
N VAL A 43 5.62 5.86 15.40
CA VAL A 43 6.16 5.39 14.11
C VAL A 43 7.41 6.19 13.75
N ALA A 44 8.59 5.60 13.95
CA ALA A 44 9.88 6.24 13.65
C ALA A 44 10.18 6.32 12.14
N GLU A 45 9.63 5.39 11.35
CA GLU A 45 9.80 5.35 9.91
C GLU A 45 8.64 6.04 9.17
N LYS A 46 8.88 6.55 7.96
CA LYS A 46 7.81 7.17 7.17
C LYS A 46 6.73 6.12 6.86
N PRO A 47 5.45 6.39 7.14
CA PRO A 47 4.38 5.39 6.96
C PRO A 47 4.25 4.92 5.51
N VAL A 48 4.55 5.80 4.54
CA VAL A 48 4.56 5.44 3.11
C VAL A 48 5.70 4.47 2.78
N SER A 49 6.86 4.60 3.42
CA SER A 49 7.98 3.67 3.23
C SER A 49 7.67 2.30 3.80
N LEU A 50 7.08 2.25 5.00
CA LEU A 50 6.60 1.01 5.62
C LEU A 50 5.55 0.32 4.75
N ALA A 51 4.57 1.06 4.22
CA ALA A 51 3.56 0.51 3.33
C ALA A 51 4.18 -0.15 2.09
N VAL A 52 5.10 0.55 1.40
CA VAL A 52 5.78 0.00 0.21
C VAL A 52 6.58 -1.27 0.55
N ASP A 53 7.24 -1.30 1.70
CA ASP A 53 7.99 -2.45 2.18
C ASP A 53 7.07 -3.65 2.49
N GLU A 54 5.92 -3.43 3.13
CA GLU A 54 4.91 -4.47 3.36
C GLU A 54 4.36 -5.06 2.05
N PHE A 55 4.14 -4.22 1.04
CA PHE A 55 3.74 -4.69 -0.29
C PHE A 55 4.84 -5.52 -0.96
N ALA A 56 6.11 -5.10 -0.87
CA ALA A 56 7.22 -5.84 -1.44
C ALA A 56 7.52 -7.17 -0.72
N LYS A 57 7.25 -7.24 0.59
CA LYS A 57 7.32 -8.46 1.38
C LYS A 57 6.12 -9.39 1.19
N ASN A 58 5.18 -9.06 0.29
CA ASN A 58 3.93 -9.79 0.07
C ASN A 58 3.05 -9.90 1.35
N GLN A 59 3.19 -8.95 2.28
CA GLN A 59 2.34 -8.87 3.48
C GLN A 59 1.00 -8.19 3.18
N CYS A 60 0.97 -7.32 2.17
CA CYS A 60 -0.25 -6.70 1.66
C CYS A 60 -0.58 -7.23 0.26
N LYS A 61 -1.86 -7.51 0.00
CA LYS A 61 -2.35 -7.94 -1.32
C LYS A 61 -3.16 -6.82 -1.96
N LEU A 62 -2.83 -6.50 -3.20
CA LEU A 62 -3.62 -5.61 -4.03
C LEU A 62 -4.88 -6.35 -4.51
N VAL A 63 -6.04 -5.74 -4.29
CA VAL A 63 -7.33 -6.25 -4.76
C VAL A 63 -7.98 -5.13 -5.56
N GLU A 64 -7.98 -5.27 -6.87
CA GLU A 64 -8.71 -4.38 -7.78
C GLU A 64 -10.18 -4.85 -7.83
N VAL A 65 -11.09 -3.91 -7.66
CA VAL A 65 -12.52 -4.12 -7.90
C VAL A 65 -12.83 -3.51 -9.25
N ASP A 66 -13.18 -4.36 -10.21
CA ASP A 66 -13.50 -3.99 -11.60
C ASP A 66 -14.80 -3.17 -11.69
N ASP A 67 -15.63 -3.21 -10.64
CA ASP A 67 -17.01 -2.72 -10.62
C ASP A 67 -17.19 -1.31 -10.02
N ILE A 68 -16.14 -0.52 -9.86
CA ILE A 68 -16.29 0.87 -9.37
C ILE A 68 -16.89 1.72 -10.52
N GLY A 69 -18.22 1.68 -10.66
CA GLY A 69 -18.97 2.49 -11.61
C GLY A 69 -20.24 1.85 -12.19
N ASP A 70 -20.44 0.54 -12.03
CA ASP A 70 -21.57 -0.17 -12.68
C ASP A 70 -22.93 0.12 -12.01
N SER A 71 -22.93 0.51 -10.73
CA SER A 71 -24.15 0.83 -9.98
C SER A 71 -24.67 2.27 -10.16
N ILE A 72 -24.21 3.01 -11.18
CA ILE A 72 -24.78 4.32 -11.55
C ILE A 72 -25.73 4.15 -12.75
N GLU A 73 -26.72 3.27 -12.63
CA GLU A 73 -27.88 3.21 -13.54
C GLU A 73 -29.14 3.75 -12.84
#